data_AF-A0A7S2A9M4-F1
#
_entry.id   AF-A0A7S2A9M4-F1
#
_cell.length_a   1.000
_cell.length_b   1.000
_cell.length_c   1.000
_cell.angle_alpha   90.00
_cell.angle_beta   90.00
_cell.angle_gamma   90.00
#
_symmetry.space_group_name_H-M   'P 1'
#
loop_
_entity.id
_entity.type
_entity.pdbx_description
1 polymer ?
#
loop_
_entity_poly.entity_id
_entity_poly.type
_entity_poly.pdbx_seq_one_letter_code
_entity_poly.pdbx_strand_id
1 'polypeptide(L)'
;STTRRSPPRASSSGANPAPSSPAASLPIILILSLLSLCAGPSPVLASDFNAPHSHGGVVTPFRPGDPGVRLDSGALRVLSSGRPHQTQIQDGSSGRGLVVQDVDAPSDVVWDRILDYDHYADMVPKTVESENYRVVE
;
A
#
# COMPACT_ATOMS: atom_id res chain seq x y z
N SER A 1 -4.36 5.13 64.77
CA SER A 1 -3.67 4.61 63.57
C SER A 1 -3.45 5.76 62.59
N THR A 2 -2.55 6.70 62.89
CA THR A 2 -1.08 6.63 62.76
C THR A 2 -0.61 6.71 61.30
N THR A 3 -0.61 7.95 60.82
CA THR A 3 0.23 8.51 59.75
C THR A 3 1.70 8.13 59.94
N ARG A 4 2.38 7.69 58.89
CA ARG A 4 3.85 7.72 58.85
C ARG A 4 4.34 8.27 57.51
N ARG A 5 4.67 9.57 57.56
CA ARG A 5 5.51 10.26 56.57
C ARG A 5 6.93 9.71 56.65
N SER A 6 7.52 9.42 55.51
CA SER A 6 8.96 9.13 55.40
C SER A 6 9.77 10.43 55.28
N PRO A 7 10.96 10.51 55.89
CA PRO A 7 11.76 11.73 55.98
C PRO A 7 12.61 12.03 54.72
N PRO A 8 13.03 13.29 54.52
CA PRO A 8 13.89 13.71 53.42
C PRO A 8 15.35 13.27 53.62
N ARG A 9 15.98 12.77 52.55
CA ARG A 9 17.40 12.38 52.55
C ARG A 9 18.27 13.57 52.18
N ALA A 10 19.38 13.66 52.91
CA ALA A 10 20.30 14.77 53.00
C ALA A 10 21.11 15.06 51.71
N SER A 11 21.49 16.34 51.66
CA SER A 11 22.52 16.98 50.84
C SER A 11 23.88 16.28 50.92
N SER A 12 24.52 16.07 49.78
CA SER A 12 25.98 15.96 49.70
C SER A 12 26.49 16.75 48.49
N SER A 13 27.09 17.90 48.82
CA SER A 13 27.92 18.75 47.98
C SER A 13 29.14 17.97 47.48
N GLY A 14 29.21 17.75 46.16
CA GLY A 14 30.42 17.30 45.46
C GLY A 14 30.66 18.23 44.28
N ALA A 15 31.63 19.13 44.42
CA ALA A 15 32.12 19.94 43.32
C ALA A 15 32.85 19.03 42.32
N ASN A 16 32.29 18.89 41.11
CA ASN A 16 33.00 18.24 40.01
C ASN A 16 34.04 19.22 39.43
N PRO A 17 35.29 18.78 39.20
CA PRO A 17 36.31 19.59 38.56
C PRO A 17 35.94 19.93 37.11
N ALA A 18 36.36 21.11 36.68
CA ALA A 18 36.17 21.63 35.34
C ALA A 18 36.66 20.63 34.26
N PRO A 19 35.95 20.50 33.12
CA PRO A 19 36.46 19.73 32.00
C PRO A 19 37.69 20.43 31.41
N SER A 20 38.82 19.73 31.42
CA SER A 20 39.99 20.09 30.63
C SER A 20 39.63 19.94 29.15
N SER A 21 39.82 21.03 28.39
CA SER A 21 39.67 21.01 26.93
C SER A 21 40.60 19.96 26.31
N PRO A 22 40.11 18.99 25.51
CA PRO A 22 40.98 18.32 24.58
C PRO A 22 41.37 19.31 23.50
N ALA A 23 42.67 19.53 23.38
CA ALA A 23 43.29 20.29 22.32
C ALA A 23 42.81 19.80 20.95
N ALA A 24 42.63 20.77 20.05
CA ALA A 24 42.23 20.60 18.67
C ALA A 24 42.96 19.46 17.96
N SER A 25 42.18 18.53 17.40
CA SER A 25 42.60 17.72 16.25
C SER A 25 41.46 17.74 15.23
N LEU A 26 41.20 18.95 14.73
CA LEU A 26 40.06 19.30 13.88
C LEU A 26 40.25 19.19 12.35
N PRO A 27 41.36 18.70 11.75
CA PRO A 27 41.37 18.56 10.29
C PRO A 27 40.83 17.20 9.79
N ILE A 28 40.81 16.13 10.60
CA ILE A 28 40.51 14.77 10.09
C ILE A 28 39.01 14.44 10.10
N ILE A 29 38.27 14.86 11.14
CA ILE A 29 36.83 14.52 11.27
C ILE A 29 35.96 15.31 10.28
N LEU A 30 36.38 16.52 9.89
CA LEU A 30 35.69 17.34 8.89
C LEU A 30 35.80 16.74 7.48
N ILE A 31 36.93 16.10 7.15
CA ILE A 31 37.17 15.49 5.83
C ILE A 31 36.34 14.20 5.64
N LEU A 32 36.19 13.37 6.69
CA LEU A 32 35.34 12.18 6.64
C LEU A 32 33.85 12.50 6.52
N SER A 33 33.39 13.60 7.14
CA SER A 33 32.00 14.04 7.06
C SER A 33 31.65 14.62 5.68
N LEU A 34 32.62 15.25 5.01
CA LEU A 34 32.45 15.78 3.65
C LEU A 34 32.50 14.68 2.58
N LEU A 35 33.22 13.58 2.82
CA LEU A 35 33.26 12.44 1.89
C LEU A 35 31.96 11.62 1.90
N SER A 36 31.25 11.57 3.04
CA SER A 36 29.95 10.89 3.17
C SER A 36 28.82 11.64 2.45
N LEU A 37 28.94 12.96 2.27
CA LEU A 37 27.95 13.79 1.57
C LEU A 37 28.06 13.72 0.03
N CYS A 38 29.12 13.10 -0.49
CA CYS A 38 29.31 12.85 -1.92
C CYS A 38 28.81 11.47 -2.38
N ALA A 39 28.27 10.65 -1.47
CA ALA A 39 27.49 9.48 -1.84
C ALA A 39 26.11 9.95 -2.34
N GLY A 40 26.10 10.49 -3.57
CA GLY A 40 24.87 10.85 -4.27
C GLY A 40 23.91 9.66 -4.34
N PRO A 41 22.61 9.90 -4.55
CA PRO A 41 21.63 8.84 -4.67
C PRO A 41 22.09 7.84 -5.74
N SER A 42 22.17 6.57 -5.38
CA SER A 42 22.36 5.49 -6.36
C SER A 42 21.33 5.69 -7.48
N PRO A 43 21.74 5.58 -8.76
CA PRO A 43 20.78 5.66 -9.84
C PRO A 43 19.73 4.58 -9.62
N VAL A 44 18.50 5.00 -9.37
CA VAL A 44 17.35 4.10 -9.40
C VAL A 44 17.23 3.71 -10.87
N LEU A 45 17.72 2.52 -11.20
CA LEU A 45 17.50 1.95 -12.52
C LEU A 45 16.00 1.75 -12.66
N ALA A 46 15.37 2.60 -13.47
CA ALA A 46 14.00 2.39 -13.89
C ALA A 46 13.88 0.99 -14.51
N SER A 47 12.78 0.30 -14.25
CA SER A 47 12.50 -0.98 -14.90
C SER A 47 12.47 -0.77 -16.42
N ASP A 48 13.35 -1.46 -17.14
CA ASP A 48 13.36 -1.44 -18.59
C ASP A 48 12.18 -2.27 -19.11
N PHE A 49 11.28 -1.62 -19.85
CA PHE A 49 10.12 -2.25 -20.46
C PHE A 49 10.51 -3.38 -21.42
N ASN A 50 11.66 -3.24 -22.08
CA ASN A 50 12.17 -4.20 -23.06
C ASN A 50 13.06 -5.27 -22.42
N ALA A 51 13.47 -5.09 -21.17
CA ALA A 51 14.22 -6.11 -20.46
C ALA A 51 13.29 -7.26 -20.06
N PRO A 52 13.72 -8.52 -20.24
CA PRO A 52 13.01 -9.67 -19.71
C PRO A 52 12.82 -9.51 -18.20
N HIS A 53 11.58 -9.36 -17.76
CA HIS A 53 11.26 -9.34 -16.34
C HIS A 53 11.20 -10.78 -15.81
N SER A 54 11.66 -11.00 -14.58
CA SER A 54 11.81 -12.33 -13.96
C SER A 54 10.51 -13.12 -13.77
N HIS A 55 9.38 -12.51 -14.08
CA HIS A 55 8.03 -13.03 -13.93
C HIS A 55 7.38 -13.12 -15.31
N GLY A 56 7.87 -14.01 -16.17
CA GLY A 56 7.14 -14.42 -17.36
C GLY A 56 5.81 -14.99 -16.91
N GLY A 57 4.73 -14.21 -17.06
CA GLY A 57 3.44 -14.43 -16.41
C GLY A 57 3.07 -15.91 -16.31
N VAL A 58 3.10 -16.44 -15.08
CA VAL A 58 2.81 -17.87 -14.78
C VAL A 58 1.30 -18.15 -14.92
N VAL A 59 0.52 -17.15 -15.31
CA VAL A 59 -0.93 -17.22 -15.36
C VAL A 59 -1.33 -17.76 -16.73
N THR A 60 -1.92 -18.95 -16.75
CA THR A 60 -2.60 -19.49 -17.93
C THR A 60 -3.57 -18.45 -18.47
N PRO A 61 -3.53 -18.14 -19.79
CA PRO A 61 -4.47 -17.20 -20.38
C PRO A 61 -5.92 -17.57 -20.04
N PHE A 62 -6.69 -16.56 -19.62
CA PHE A 62 -8.10 -16.73 -19.29
C PHE A 62 -8.86 -17.30 -20.50
N ARG A 63 -9.72 -18.30 -20.26
CA ARG A 63 -10.64 -18.84 -21.26
C ARG A 63 -12.06 -18.39 -20.92
N PRO A 64 -12.73 -17.62 -21.80
CA PRO A 64 -14.13 -17.28 -21.61
C PRO A 64 -14.98 -18.54 -21.45
N GLY A 65 -15.92 -18.51 -20.51
CA GLY A 65 -16.81 -19.61 -20.20
C GLY A 65 -17.76 -19.24 -19.06
N ASP A 66 -18.64 -20.17 -18.69
CA ASP A 66 -19.48 -20.02 -17.50
C ASP A 66 -18.56 -19.80 -16.28
N PRO A 67 -18.73 -18.70 -15.53
CA PRO A 67 -17.91 -18.42 -14.36
C PRO A 67 -18.10 -19.45 -13.23
N GLY A 68 -19.05 -20.39 -13.36
CA GLY A 68 -19.30 -21.46 -12.40
C GLY A 68 -19.88 -20.97 -11.08
N VAL A 69 -20.40 -19.73 -11.07
CA VAL A 69 -21.00 -19.10 -9.90
C VAL A 69 -22.40 -19.68 -9.71
N ARG A 70 -22.58 -20.45 -8.63
CA ARG A 70 -23.88 -20.98 -8.25
C ARG A 70 -24.53 -20.06 -7.23
N LEU A 71 -25.72 -19.55 -7.56
CA LEU A 71 -26.53 -18.71 -6.68
C LEU A 71 -27.57 -19.59 -5.98
N ASP A 72 -27.57 -19.59 -4.66
CA ASP A 72 -28.62 -20.22 -3.87
C ASP A 72 -29.87 -19.34 -3.78
N SER A 73 -30.93 -19.86 -3.16
CA SER A 73 -32.20 -19.14 -3.01
C SER A 73 -32.09 -17.90 -2.10
N GLY A 74 -31.06 -17.82 -1.25
CA GLY A 74 -30.75 -16.65 -0.46
C GLY A 74 -30.15 -15.55 -1.33
N ALA A 75 -29.14 -15.89 -2.14
CA ALA A 75 -28.49 -14.98 -3.08
C ALA A 75 -29.51 -14.40 -4.07
N LEU A 76 -30.34 -15.25 -4.67
CA LEU A 76 -31.39 -14.81 -5.61
C LEU A 76 -32.39 -13.83 -4.98
N ARG A 77 -32.70 -13.98 -3.69
CA ARG A 77 -33.59 -13.06 -2.95
C ARG A 77 -32.93 -11.71 -2.67
N VAL A 78 -31.62 -11.70 -2.46
CA VAL A 78 -30.85 -10.45 -2.31
C VAL A 78 -30.84 -9.71 -3.64
N LEU A 79 -30.53 -10.41 -4.73
CA LEU A 79 -30.49 -9.84 -6.08
C LEU A 79 -31.86 -9.31 -6.51
N SER A 80 -32.94 -10.06 -6.28
CA SER A 80 -34.30 -9.60 -6.60
C SER A 80 -34.77 -8.40 -5.77
N SER A 81 -34.08 -8.07 -4.67
CA SER A 81 -34.31 -6.83 -3.92
C SER A 81 -33.55 -5.62 -4.49
N GLY A 82 -32.85 -5.78 -5.62
CA GLY A 82 -32.02 -4.74 -6.23
C GLY A 82 -30.68 -4.53 -5.52
N ARG A 83 -30.27 -5.44 -4.64
CA ARG A 83 -29.02 -5.34 -3.86
C ARG A 83 -27.97 -6.31 -4.39
N PRO A 84 -26.68 -5.92 -4.41
CA PRO A 84 -25.62 -6.83 -4.78
C PRO A 84 -25.47 -7.95 -3.73
N HIS A 85 -25.27 -9.17 -4.21
CA HIS A 85 -24.90 -10.31 -3.37
C HIS A 85 -23.37 -10.42 -3.30
N GLN A 86 -22.82 -10.51 -2.09
CA GLN A 86 -21.38 -10.50 -1.86
C GLN A 86 -20.96 -11.70 -1.04
N THR A 87 -19.90 -12.38 -1.45
CA THR A 87 -19.27 -13.47 -0.70
C THR A 87 -17.76 -13.24 -0.63
N GLN A 88 -17.15 -13.70 0.46
CA GLN A 88 -15.69 -13.63 0.64
C GLN A 88 -15.20 -14.96 1.18
N ILE A 89 -14.15 -15.50 0.56
CA ILE A 89 -13.44 -16.69 0.99
C ILE A 89 -12.09 -16.24 1.50
N GLN A 90 -11.76 -16.60 2.74
CA GLN A 90 -10.44 -16.36 3.33
C GLN A 90 -9.62 -17.65 3.26
N ASP A 91 -8.36 -17.56 2.84
CA ASP A 91 -7.41 -18.67 2.83
C ASP A 91 -6.07 -18.21 3.40
N GLY A 92 -5.77 -18.62 4.63
CA GLY A 92 -4.61 -18.15 5.39
C GLY A 92 -4.57 -16.62 5.51
N SER A 93 -3.49 -16.00 5.00
CA SER A 93 -3.31 -14.55 4.96
C SER A 93 -3.91 -13.88 3.71
N SER A 94 -4.54 -14.65 2.81
CA SER A 94 -5.15 -14.16 1.57
C SER A 94 -6.68 -14.25 1.65
N GLY A 95 -7.35 -13.57 0.72
CA GLY A 95 -8.79 -13.67 0.56
C GLY A 95 -9.23 -13.37 -0.87
N ARG A 96 -10.37 -13.93 -1.27
CA ARG A 96 -11.03 -13.69 -2.55
C ARG A 96 -12.47 -13.26 -2.29
N GLY A 97 -12.85 -12.12 -2.86
CA GLY A 97 -14.24 -11.66 -2.89
C GLY A 97 -14.92 -12.02 -4.21
N LEU A 98 -16.22 -12.28 -4.16
CA LEU A 98 -17.10 -12.36 -5.32
C LEU A 98 -18.32 -11.47 -5.07
N VAL A 99 -18.63 -10.61 -6.04
CA VAL A 99 -19.81 -9.77 -6.04
C VAL A 99 -20.63 -10.09 -7.27
N VAL A 100 -21.93 -10.30 -7.08
CA VAL A 100 -22.90 -10.48 -8.17
C VAL A 100 -23.94 -9.37 -8.04
N GLN A 101 -24.22 -8.73 -9.17
CA GLN A 101 -25.20 -7.66 -9.25
C GLN A 101 -26.00 -7.82 -10.54
N ASP A 102 -27.33 -7.81 -10.41
CA ASP A 102 -28.21 -7.69 -11.55
C ASP A 102 -28.18 -6.24 -12.04
N VAL A 103 -27.93 -6.06 -13.33
CA VAL A 103 -27.92 -4.76 -14.00
C VAL A 103 -29.05 -4.77 -15.01
N ASP A 104 -30.04 -3.92 -14.80
CA ASP A 104 -31.14 -3.71 -15.73
C ASP A 104 -30.71 -2.79 -16.88
N ALA A 105 -29.85 -3.32 -17.74
CA ALA A 105 -29.37 -2.64 -18.94
C ALA A 105 -29.00 -3.65 -20.03
N PRO A 106 -29.07 -3.25 -21.33
CA PRO A 106 -28.51 -4.02 -22.42
C PRO A 106 -27.02 -4.32 -22.22
N SER A 107 -26.55 -5.50 -22.66
CA SER A 107 -25.18 -5.95 -22.41
C SER A 107 -24.11 -5.07 -23.05
N ASP A 108 -24.38 -4.49 -24.22
CA ASP A 108 -23.51 -3.52 -24.88
C ASP A 108 -23.29 -2.28 -24.00
N VAL A 109 -24.35 -1.73 -23.41
CA VAL A 109 -24.25 -0.61 -22.47
C VAL A 109 -23.39 -0.96 -21.24
N VAL A 110 -23.53 -2.19 -20.73
CA VAL A 110 -22.72 -2.68 -19.60
C VAL A 110 -21.24 -2.78 -20.00
N TRP A 111 -20.95 -3.36 -21.16
CA TRP A 111 -19.59 -3.51 -21.65
C TRP A 111 -18.92 -2.17 -21.98
N ASP A 112 -19.63 -1.26 -22.64
CA ASP A 112 -19.14 0.08 -22.93
C ASP A 112 -18.75 0.79 -21.65
N ARG A 113 -19.57 0.67 -20.59
CA ARG A 113 -19.27 1.28 -19.30
C ARG A 113 -18.09 0.62 -18.59
N ILE A 114 -17.93 -0.70 -18.68
CA ILE A 114 -16.79 -1.43 -18.08
C ILE A 114 -15.47 -1.04 -18.76
N LEU A 115 -15.50 -0.80 -20.07
CA LEU A 115 -14.32 -0.53 -20.88
C LEU A 115 -13.93 0.96 -20.93
N ASP A 116 -14.79 1.85 -20.44
CA ASP A 116 -14.58 3.29 -20.38
C ASP A 116 -13.61 3.70 -19.25
N TYR A 117 -12.34 3.34 -19.44
CA TYR A 117 -11.30 3.56 -18.43
C TYR A 117 -10.99 5.05 -18.19
N ASP A 118 -11.12 5.89 -19.23
CA ASP A 118 -10.84 7.32 -19.13
C ASP A 118 -11.81 8.03 -18.16
N HIS A 119 -13.05 7.53 -18.01
CA HIS A 119 -14.04 8.05 -17.05
C HIS A 119 -14.17 7.17 -15.80
N TYR A 120 -13.22 6.28 -15.51
CA TYR A 120 -13.30 5.38 -14.35
C TYR A 120 -13.28 6.14 -13.02
N ALA A 121 -12.55 7.25 -12.94
CA ALA A 121 -12.52 8.13 -11.78
C ALA A 121 -13.91 8.70 -11.42
N ASP A 122 -14.78 8.92 -12.41
CA ASP A 122 -16.14 9.40 -12.19
C ASP A 122 -17.09 8.30 -11.68
N MET A 123 -16.75 7.04 -11.91
CA MET A 123 -17.55 5.87 -11.55
C MET A 123 -17.25 5.34 -10.15
N VAL A 124 -15.97 5.40 -9.74
CA VAL A 124 -15.48 4.67 -8.58
C VAL A 124 -15.07 5.63 -7.47
N PRO A 125 -15.75 5.56 -6.30
CA PRO A 125 -15.40 6.39 -5.17
C PRO A 125 -13.93 6.21 -4.78
N LYS A 126 -13.26 7.34 -4.49
CA LYS A 126 -11.85 7.42 -4.05
C LYS A 126 -10.82 7.19 -5.16
N THR A 127 -11.23 7.03 -6.42
CA THR A 127 -10.32 7.17 -7.56
C THR A 127 -10.18 8.66 -7.89
N VAL A 128 -8.95 9.17 -7.95
CA VAL A 128 -8.69 10.61 -8.21
C VAL A 128 -8.59 10.89 -9.70
N GLU A 129 -7.91 10.00 -10.44
CA GLU A 129 -7.67 10.11 -11.87
C GLU A 129 -7.55 8.72 -12.49
N SER A 130 -7.80 8.61 -13.79
CA SER A 130 -7.67 7.40 -14.59
C SER A 130 -7.36 7.77 -16.04
N GLU A 131 -6.28 7.25 -16.59
CA GLU A 131 -5.96 7.39 -18.02
C GLU A 131 -5.24 6.13 -18.51
N ASN A 132 -5.42 5.80 -19.79
CA ASN A 132 -4.65 4.74 -20.43
C ASN A 132 -3.18 5.15 -20.62
N TYR A 133 -2.28 4.17 -20.53
CA TYR A 133 -0.85 4.40 -20.81
C TYR A 133 -0.65 4.83 -22.27
N ARG A 134 0.23 5.81 -22.46
CA ARG A 134 0.66 6.23 -23.80
C ARG A 134 1.77 5.31 -24.29
N VAL A 135 1.58 4.74 -25.47
CA VAL A 135 2.66 4.06 -26.17
C VAL A 135 3.57 5.14 -26.75
N VAL A 136 4.82 5.18 -26.30
CA VAL A 136 5.85 6.05 -26.87
C VAL A 136 6.55 5.25 -27.96
N GLU A 137 6.40 5.67 -29.21
CA GLU A 137 7.14 5.15 -30.37
C GLU A 137 8.57 5.69 -30.42
#